data_AF-A0A3B0VIH5-F1
#
_entry.id   AF-A0A3B0VIH5-F1
#
_cell.length_a   1.000
_cell.length_b   1.000
_cell.length_c   1.000
_cell.angle_alpha   90.00
_cell.angle_beta   90.00
_cell.angle_gamma   90.00
#
_symmetry.space_group_name_H-M   'P 1'
#
loop_
_entity.id
_entity.type
_entity.pdbx_description
1 polymer ?
#
loop_
_entity_poly.entity_id
_entity_poly.type
_entity_poly.pdbx_seq_one_letter_code
_entity_poly.pdbx_strand_id
1 'polypeptide(L)'
;MSTETTALQTVLDSLQGDNEQLRVRNETLQQQLNNQNEMLAAYQQPGTNTIAIGDITGQNPEAWATLTILPESGGATFVAANLPPLTAAQVYQLWIIRGDVPISAGVFEVDENGRIVLPVDGALAASFDAVGVSIEPAGGSEQPTPDQIILLGIASS
;
A
#
# COMPACT_ATOMS: atom_id res chain seq x y z
N MET A 1 17.10 30.65 -50.30
CA MET A 1 16.83 31.72 -49.31
C MET A 1 15.52 31.46 -48.56
N SER A 2 14.31 31.59 -49.15
CA SER A 2 13.07 31.45 -48.34
C SER A 2 12.83 30.05 -47.74
N THR A 3 13.17 28.98 -48.46
CA THR A 3 12.94 27.59 -48.01
C THR A 3 13.75 27.22 -46.76
N GLU A 4 14.98 27.73 -46.68
CA GLU A 4 15.91 27.49 -45.57
C GLU A 4 15.49 28.26 -44.32
N THR A 5 14.99 29.50 -44.49
CA THR A 5 14.40 30.28 -43.41
C THR A 5 13.12 29.63 -42.86
N THR A 6 12.27 29.05 -43.72
CA THR A 6 11.08 28.31 -43.28
C THR A 6 11.45 27.05 -42.50
N ALA A 7 12.43 26.27 -42.98
CA ALA A 7 12.89 25.07 -42.27
C ALA A 7 13.48 25.40 -40.88
N LEU A 8 14.27 26.46 -40.78
CA LEU A 8 14.83 26.95 -39.51
C LEU A 8 13.73 27.38 -38.53
N GLN A 9 12.69 28.07 -39.01
CA GLN A 9 11.56 28.48 -38.18
C GLN A 9 10.81 27.26 -37.62
N THR A 10 10.55 26.24 -38.45
CA THR A 10 9.90 25.01 -38.01
C THR A 10 10.72 24.28 -36.94
N VAL A 11 12.04 24.21 -37.09
CA VAL A 11 12.91 23.59 -36.08
C VAL A 11 12.89 24.39 -34.78
N LEU A 12 12.92 25.73 -34.85
CA LEU A 12 12.84 26.58 -33.67
C LEU A 12 11.53 26.35 -32.91
N ASP A 13 10.40 26.33 -33.61
CA ASP A 13 9.08 26.12 -33.02
C ASP A 13 8.99 24.72 -32.37
N SER A 14 9.56 23.70 -33.02
CA SER A 14 9.65 22.34 -32.46
C SER A 14 10.48 22.30 -31.18
N LEU A 15 11.68 22.91 -31.19
CA LEU A 15 12.56 22.95 -30.02
C LEU A 15 11.96 23.72 -28.85
N GLN A 16 11.18 24.78 -29.13
CA GLN A 16 10.44 25.51 -28.10
C GLN A 16 9.34 24.64 -27.48
N GLY A 17 8.61 23.88 -28.32
CA GLY A 17 7.63 22.91 -27.85
C GLY A 17 8.24 21.83 -26.96
N ASP A 18 9.35 21.24 -27.41
CA ASP A 18 10.07 20.20 -26.65
C ASP A 18 10.59 20.72 -25.31
N ASN A 19 11.15 21.95 -25.27
CA ASN A 19 11.61 22.56 -24.02
C ASN A 19 10.46 22.80 -23.04
N GLU A 20 9.30 23.25 -23.52
CA GLU A 20 8.13 23.44 -22.66
C GLU A 20 7.63 22.09 -22.11
N GLN A 21 7.61 21.05 -22.94
CA GLN A 21 7.26 19.70 -22.50
C GLN A 21 8.25 19.18 -21.44
N LEU A 22 9.55 19.38 -21.63
CA LEU A 22 10.58 19.02 -20.67
C LEU A 22 10.42 19.80 -19.35
N ARG A 23 10.07 21.09 -19.42
CA ARG A 23 9.82 21.92 -18.23
C ARG A 23 8.65 21.38 -17.42
N VAL A 24 7.51 21.12 -18.06
CA VAL A 24 6.33 20.54 -17.41
C VAL A 24 6.63 19.15 -16.83
N ARG A 25 7.40 18.31 -17.55
CA ARG A 25 7.79 17.00 -17.06
C ARG A 25 8.68 17.09 -15.82
N ASN A 26 9.64 18.01 -15.79
CA ASN A 26 10.49 18.24 -14.63
C ASN A 26 9.69 18.74 -13.42
N GLU A 27 8.77 19.69 -13.61
CA GLU A 27 7.89 20.17 -12.54
C GLU A 27 7.06 19.01 -11.95
N THR A 28 6.51 18.16 -12.81
CA THR A 28 5.74 16.97 -12.40
C THR A 28 6.60 15.99 -11.61
N LEU A 29 7.81 15.68 -12.09
CA LEU A 29 8.74 14.77 -11.41
C LEU A 29 9.18 15.34 -10.07
N GLN A 30 9.45 16.64 -10.00
CA GLN A 30 9.83 17.30 -8.75
C GLN A 30 8.69 17.24 -7.72
N GLN A 31 7.45 17.44 -8.15
CA GLN A 31 6.29 17.31 -7.28
C GLN A 31 6.10 15.88 -6.80
N GLN A 32 6.31 14.88 -7.67
CA GLN A 32 6.29 13.46 -7.27
C GLN A 32 7.39 13.13 -6.26
N LEU A 33 8.59 13.70 -6.39
CA LEU A 33 9.67 13.51 -5.41
C LEU A 33 9.34 14.15 -4.06
N ASN A 34 8.77 15.35 -4.07
CA ASN A 34 8.36 16.03 -2.84
C ASN A 34 7.29 15.21 -2.10
N ASN A 35 6.27 14.73 -2.82
CA ASN A 35 5.22 13.89 -2.24
C ASN A 35 5.79 12.58 -1.65
N GLN A 36 6.75 11.96 -2.34
CA GLN A 36 7.43 10.76 -1.82
C GLN A 36 8.26 11.06 -0.56
N ASN A 37 8.98 12.19 -0.53
CA ASN A 37 9.76 12.61 0.62
C ASN A 37 8.87 12.93 1.84
N GLU A 38 7.73 13.59 1.63
CA GLU A 38 6.75 13.85 2.69
C GLU A 38 6.18 12.56 3.26
N MET A 39 5.87 11.58 2.40
CA MET A 39 5.42 10.26 2.84
C MET A 39 6.50 9.53 3.65
N LEU A 40 7.76 9.55 3.21
CA LEU A 40 8.88 8.96 3.95
C LEU A 40 9.11 9.66 5.29
N ALA A 41 8.99 10.99 5.33
CA ALA A 41 9.12 11.77 6.55
C ALA A 41 8.00 11.43 7.55
N ALA A 42 6.79 11.11 7.08
CA ALA A 42 5.70 10.65 7.93
C ALA A 42 6.05 9.34 8.66
N TYR A 43 6.69 8.38 7.98
CA TYR A 43 7.13 7.11 8.58
C TYR A 43 8.29 7.26 9.58
N GLN A 44 9.04 8.36 9.52
CA GLN A 44 10.14 8.66 10.44
C GLN A 44 9.70 9.48 11.65
N GLN A 45 8.42 9.86 11.73
CA GLN A 45 7.93 10.66 12.85
C GLN A 45 8.00 9.87 14.17
N PRO A 46 8.42 10.52 15.27
CA PRO A 46 8.25 9.98 16.61
C PRO A 46 6.78 9.61 16.86
N GLY A 47 6.54 8.41 17.41
CA GLY A 47 5.18 7.91 17.67
C GLY A 47 4.56 7.11 16.53
N THR A 48 5.26 6.94 15.40
CA THR A 48 4.88 5.93 14.40
C THR A 48 4.95 4.55 15.04
N ASN A 49 3.81 3.86 15.09
CA ASN A 49 3.74 2.50 15.63
C ASN A 49 3.63 1.50 14.48
N THR A 50 4.52 0.50 14.45
CA THR A 50 4.48 -0.55 13.42
C THR A 50 4.34 -1.90 14.08
N ILE A 51 3.27 -2.61 13.73
CA ILE A 51 3.02 -3.98 14.18
C ILE A 51 3.52 -4.94 13.10
N ALA A 52 4.37 -5.89 13.51
CA ALA A 52 4.78 -7.00 12.66
C ALA A 52 3.73 -8.11 12.72
N ILE A 53 3.42 -8.69 11.56
CA ILE A 53 2.41 -9.72 11.37
C ILE A 53 3.09 -10.85 10.59
N GLY A 54 3.07 -12.07 11.14
CA GLY A 54 3.79 -13.22 10.58
C GLY A 54 2.90 -14.43 10.35
N ASP A 55 3.41 -15.40 9.59
CA ASP A 55 2.74 -16.68 9.37
C ASP A 55 2.59 -17.46 10.68
N ILE A 56 1.36 -17.91 10.95
CA ILE A 56 1.03 -18.75 12.11
C ILE A 56 0.82 -20.22 11.74
N THR A 57 0.74 -20.52 10.44
CA THR A 57 0.48 -21.88 9.96
C THR A 57 1.75 -22.70 9.81
N GLY A 58 2.91 -22.03 9.66
CA GLY A 58 4.19 -22.64 9.32
C GLY A 58 4.29 -23.11 7.86
N GLN A 59 3.25 -22.89 7.06
CA GLN A 59 3.20 -23.32 5.65
C GLN A 59 3.91 -22.35 4.73
N ASN A 60 4.02 -21.07 5.12
CA ASN A 60 4.75 -20.08 4.35
C ASN A 60 5.52 -19.10 5.28
N PRO A 61 6.63 -19.54 5.88
CA PRO A 61 7.38 -18.75 6.86
C PRO A 61 7.99 -17.45 6.32
N GLU A 62 8.08 -17.31 5.00
CA GLU A 62 8.58 -16.09 4.35
C GLU A 62 7.48 -15.04 4.15
N ALA A 63 6.21 -15.40 4.31
CA ALA A 63 5.10 -14.45 4.29
C ALA A 63 5.13 -13.55 5.51
N TRP A 64 5.05 -12.25 5.27
CA TRP A 64 5.03 -11.25 6.33
C TRP A 64 4.13 -10.09 5.94
N ALA A 65 3.65 -9.39 6.96
CA ALA A 65 2.99 -8.13 6.80
C ALA A 65 3.34 -7.16 7.94
N THR A 66 3.09 -5.88 7.71
CA THR A 66 3.16 -4.83 8.74
C THR A 66 1.93 -3.95 8.67
N LEU A 67 1.46 -3.52 9.84
CA LEU A 67 0.51 -2.41 9.95
C LEU A 67 1.23 -1.23 10.59
N THR A 68 1.39 -0.14 9.84
CA THR A 68 2.03 1.09 10.31
C THR A 68 1.00 2.18 10.53
N ILE A 69 0.95 2.72 11.74
CA ILE A 69 -0.01 3.74 12.18
C ILE A 69 0.73 5.07 12.28
N LEU A 70 0.20 6.09 11.59
CA LEU A 70 0.80 7.41 11.52
C LEU A 70 0.05 8.37 12.47
N PRO A 71 0.68 8.85 13.55
CA PRO A 71 -0.01 9.55 14.63
C PRO A 71 -0.62 10.91 14.22
N GLU A 72 0.04 11.69 13.36
CA GLU A 72 -0.45 13.03 12.98
C GLU A 72 -1.51 13.01 11.87
N SER A 73 -1.41 12.06 10.94
CA SER A 73 -2.34 11.96 9.81
C SER A 73 -3.61 11.17 10.14
N GLY A 74 -3.61 10.44 11.26
CA GLY A 74 -4.72 9.56 11.63
C GLY A 74 -4.95 8.43 10.63
N GLY A 75 -3.95 8.09 9.81
CA GLY A 75 -4.01 7.01 8.82
C GLY A 75 -3.20 5.80 9.25
N ALA A 76 -3.55 4.63 8.72
CA ALA A 76 -2.74 3.43 8.83
C ALA A 76 -2.46 2.83 7.45
N THR A 77 -1.31 2.18 7.28
CA THR A 77 -0.95 1.49 6.05
C THR A 77 -0.61 0.04 6.36
N PHE A 78 -1.30 -0.87 5.71
CA PHE A 78 -0.98 -2.29 5.71
C PHE A 78 -0.10 -2.60 4.49
N VAL A 79 1.00 -3.31 4.74
CA VAL A 79 1.89 -3.81 3.69
C VAL A 79 2.09 -5.29 3.91
N ALA A 80 1.97 -6.11 2.87
CA ALA A 80 2.32 -7.52 2.93
C ALA A 80 3.17 -7.93 1.73
N ALA A 81 3.95 -8.99 1.91
CA ALA A 81 4.76 -9.58 0.87
C ALA A 81 4.89 -11.10 1.04
N ASN A 82 5.29 -11.76 -0.04
CA ASN A 82 5.46 -13.21 -0.14
C ASN A 82 4.19 -14.01 0.22
N LEU A 83 3.01 -13.40 0.07
CA LEU A 83 1.74 -14.10 0.19
C LEU A 83 1.57 -15.05 -1.01
N PRO A 84 1.05 -16.28 -0.80
CA PRO A 84 0.85 -17.20 -1.90
C PRO A 84 -0.23 -16.70 -2.86
N PRO A 85 -0.14 -16.98 -4.17
CA PRO A 85 -1.21 -16.65 -5.09
C PRO A 85 -2.46 -17.47 -4.76
N LEU A 86 -3.63 -16.82 -4.83
CA LEU A 86 -4.93 -17.46 -4.60
C LEU A 86 -5.62 -17.81 -5.92
N THR A 87 -6.61 -18.70 -5.84
CA THR A 87 -7.51 -18.96 -6.97
C THR A 87 -8.50 -17.79 -7.14
N ALA A 88 -9.09 -17.63 -8.32
CA ALA A 88 -10.10 -16.59 -8.56
C ALA A 88 -11.37 -16.71 -7.70
N ALA A 89 -11.55 -17.81 -6.96
CA ALA A 89 -12.64 -18.00 -6.03
C ALA A 89 -12.33 -17.49 -4.60
N GLN A 90 -11.12 -16.96 -4.38
CA GLN A 90 -10.60 -16.60 -3.07
C GLN A 90 -9.95 -15.22 -3.09
N VAL A 91 -9.97 -14.56 -1.93
CA VAL A 91 -9.34 -13.26 -1.67
C VAL A 91 -8.69 -13.30 -0.30
N TYR A 92 -7.80 -12.36 -0.04
CA TYR A 92 -7.35 -12.09 1.33
C TYR A 92 -8.28 -11.08 1.99
N GLN A 93 -8.43 -11.21 3.31
CA GLN A 93 -9.12 -10.21 4.11
C GLN A 93 -8.30 -9.84 5.34
N LEU A 94 -8.15 -8.54 5.53
CA LEU A 94 -7.49 -7.94 6.69
C LEU A 94 -8.51 -7.74 7.82
N TRP A 95 -8.12 -8.12 9.03
CA TRP A 95 -8.92 -7.99 10.23
C TRP A 95 -8.19 -7.20 11.29
N ILE A 96 -8.87 -6.22 11.87
CA ILE A 96 -8.46 -5.57 13.12
C ILE A 96 -9.27 -6.21 14.25
N ILE A 97 -8.60 -6.72 15.27
CA ILE A 97 -9.21 -7.52 16.33
C ILE A 97 -9.23 -6.72 17.64
N ARG A 98 -10.41 -6.55 18.22
CA ARG A 98 -10.64 -5.88 19.52
C ARG A 98 -11.35 -6.86 20.46
N GLY A 99 -10.65 -7.35 21.48
CA GLY A 99 -11.07 -8.51 22.26
C GLY A 99 -11.32 -9.69 21.34
N ASP A 100 -12.53 -10.24 21.40
CA ASP A 100 -12.96 -11.36 20.55
C ASP A 100 -13.69 -10.91 19.26
N VAL A 101 -13.67 -9.61 18.93
CA VAL A 101 -14.41 -9.05 17.81
C VAL A 101 -13.46 -8.72 16.64
N PRO A 102 -13.47 -9.52 15.56
CA PRO A 102 -12.78 -9.18 14.33
C PRO A 102 -13.60 -8.16 13.53
N ILE A 103 -12.95 -7.08 13.10
CA ILE A 103 -13.52 -6.02 12.27
C ILE A 103 -12.80 -6.04 10.93
N SER A 104 -13.56 -6.18 9.83
CA SER A 104 -13.01 -6.14 8.49
C SER A 104 -12.36 -4.78 8.22
N ALA A 105 -11.07 -4.80 7.86
CA ALA A 105 -10.29 -3.60 7.52
C ALA A 105 -9.91 -3.56 6.04
N GLY A 106 -10.38 -4.53 5.25
CA GLY A 106 -10.28 -4.51 3.80
C GLY A 106 -10.15 -5.91 3.19
N VAL A 107 -10.65 -6.05 1.96
CA VAL A 107 -10.51 -7.24 1.13
C VAL A 107 -9.53 -6.91 0.01
N PHE A 108 -8.58 -7.80 -0.28
CA PHE A 108 -7.53 -7.51 -1.25
C PHE A 108 -7.04 -8.77 -1.98
N GLU A 109 -6.43 -8.52 -3.13
CA GLU A 109 -5.61 -9.46 -3.88
C GLU A 109 -4.15 -8.99 -3.85
N VAL A 110 -3.22 -9.86 -4.20
CA VAL A 110 -1.79 -9.56 -4.25
C VAL A 110 -1.30 -9.52 -5.68
N ASP A 111 -0.22 -8.78 -5.92
CA ASP A 111 0.44 -8.75 -7.23
C ASP A 111 1.17 -10.08 -7.56
N GLU A 112 1.79 -10.15 -8.73
CA GLU A 112 2.54 -11.33 -9.20
C GLU A 112 3.68 -11.76 -8.26
N ASN A 113 4.15 -10.87 -7.37
CA ASN A 113 5.19 -11.14 -6.38
C ASN A 113 4.61 -11.38 -4.97
N GLY A 114 3.30 -11.54 -4.84
CA GLY A 114 2.63 -11.76 -3.57
C GLY A 114 2.62 -10.52 -2.67
N ARG A 115 2.64 -9.31 -3.26
CA ARG A 115 2.72 -8.03 -2.53
C ARG A 115 1.43 -7.23 -2.61
N ILE A 116 1.19 -6.44 -1.57
CA ILE A 116 0.11 -5.45 -1.52
C ILE A 116 0.49 -4.29 -0.61
N VAL A 117 -0.02 -3.11 -0.94
CA VAL A 117 -0.09 -1.95 -0.05
C VAL A 117 -1.55 -1.52 0.02
N LEU A 118 -2.11 -1.51 1.23
CA LEU A 118 -3.52 -1.22 1.49
C LEU A 118 -3.63 -0.08 2.50
N PRO A 119 -4.22 1.08 2.14
CA PRO A 119 -4.60 2.10 3.11
C PRO A 119 -5.68 1.55 4.04
N VAL A 120 -5.51 1.77 5.34
CA VAL A 120 -6.45 1.36 6.39
C VAL A 120 -6.95 2.60 7.10
N ASP A 121 -8.25 2.62 7.39
CA ASP A 121 -8.85 3.68 8.21
C ASP A 121 -8.16 3.70 9.59
N GLY A 122 -7.49 4.79 9.93
CA GLY A 122 -6.77 4.89 11.20
C GLY A 122 -7.70 4.95 12.42
N ALA A 123 -9.00 5.23 12.27
CA ALA A 123 -9.96 5.06 13.36
C ALA A 123 -10.13 3.57 13.75
N LEU A 124 -9.97 2.66 12.79
CA LEU A 124 -9.91 1.21 13.08
C LEU A 124 -8.59 0.86 13.76
N ALA A 125 -7.48 1.43 13.29
CA ALA A 125 -6.14 1.15 13.79
C ALA A 125 -5.73 1.94 15.06
N ALA A 126 -6.61 2.77 15.63
CA ALA A 126 -6.29 3.59 16.81
C ALA A 126 -6.16 2.76 18.11
N SER A 127 -6.92 1.66 18.22
CA SER A 127 -6.88 0.74 19.36
C SER A 127 -7.35 -0.64 18.91
N PHE A 128 -6.52 -1.65 19.16
CA PHE A 128 -6.77 -3.05 18.84
C PHE A 128 -5.78 -3.93 19.60
N ASP A 129 -6.10 -5.22 19.70
CA ASP A 129 -5.28 -6.21 20.41
C ASP A 129 -4.45 -7.05 19.41
N ALA A 130 -5.00 -7.29 18.21
CA ALA A 130 -4.31 -8.02 17.16
C ALA A 130 -4.74 -7.59 15.75
N VAL A 131 -3.94 -7.99 14.77
CA VAL A 131 -4.23 -7.88 13.34
C VAL A 131 -4.12 -9.28 12.74
N GLY A 132 -5.13 -9.69 11.99
CA GLY A 132 -5.16 -11.00 11.32
C GLY A 132 -5.32 -10.86 9.82
N VAL A 133 -4.80 -11.81 9.06
CA VAL A 133 -5.10 -11.98 7.63
C VAL A 133 -5.60 -13.38 7.41
N SER A 134 -6.74 -13.52 6.74
CA SER A 134 -7.30 -14.80 6.35
C SER A 134 -7.49 -14.93 4.85
N ILE A 135 -7.62 -16.18 4.39
CA ILE A 135 -8.10 -16.53 3.05
C ILE A 135 -9.62 -16.67 3.13
N GLU A 136 -10.33 -15.94 2.28
CA GLU A 136 -11.78 -15.85 2.27
C GLU A 136 -12.34 -16.15 0.87
N PRO A 137 -13.62 -16.52 0.74
CA PRO A 137 -14.29 -16.58 -0.56
C PRO A 137 -14.29 -15.22 -1.26
N ALA A 138 -14.40 -15.24 -2.59
CA ALA A 138 -14.49 -14.02 -3.39
C ALA A 138 -15.57 -13.05 -2.84
N GLY A 139 -15.17 -11.79 -2.62
CA GLY A 139 -16.01 -10.77 -1.98
C GLY A 139 -15.78 -10.61 -0.46
N GLY A 140 -15.03 -11.53 0.16
CA GLY A 140 -14.76 -11.55 1.59
C GLY A 140 -15.89 -12.17 2.41
N SER A 141 -15.74 -12.09 3.72
CA SER A 141 -16.65 -12.66 4.72
C SER A 141 -17.03 -11.60 5.76
N GLU A 142 -18.15 -11.83 6.45
CA GLU A 142 -18.56 -11.00 7.59
C GLU A 142 -17.75 -11.30 8.86
N GLN A 143 -17.21 -12.51 8.95
CA GLN A 143 -16.32 -13.00 10.01
C GLN A 143 -15.19 -13.81 9.38
N PRO A 144 -14.01 -13.90 10.01
CA PRO A 144 -12.93 -14.74 9.51
C PRO A 144 -13.40 -16.18 9.30
N THR A 145 -13.11 -16.77 8.15
CA THR A 145 -13.36 -18.19 7.92
C THR A 145 -12.51 -18.99 8.92
N PRO A 146 -13.13 -19.91 9.69
CA PRO A 146 -12.41 -20.74 10.64
C PRO A 146 -11.23 -21.47 10.00
N ASP A 147 -10.12 -21.56 10.74
CA ASP A 147 -8.87 -22.21 10.30
C ASP A 147 -8.23 -21.64 9.03
N GLN A 148 -8.69 -20.48 8.54
CA GLN A 148 -8.11 -19.80 7.36
C GLN A 148 -7.34 -18.53 7.70
N ILE A 149 -7.19 -18.19 8.98
CA ILE A 149 -6.27 -17.13 9.41
C ILE A 149 -4.84 -17.64 9.20
N ILE A 150 -4.12 -16.98 8.29
CA ILE A 150 -2.77 -17.37 7.91
C ILE A 150 -1.69 -16.48 8.52
N LEU A 151 -1.97 -15.19 8.71
CA LEU A 151 -1.05 -14.26 9.36
C LEU A 151 -1.68 -13.68 10.62
N LEU A 152 -0.86 -13.46 11.65
CA LEU A 152 -1.27 -12.80 12.88
C LEU A 152 -0.15 -11.92 13.42
N GLY A 153 -0.52 -10.75 13.93
CA GLY A 153 0.36 -9.84 14.68
C GLY A 153 -0.38 -9.33 15.90
N ILE A 154 0.31 -9.30 17.03
CA ILE A 154 -0.25 -8.80 18.29
C ILE A 154 0.20 -7.35 18.51
N ALA A 155 -0.72 -6.49 18.93
CA ALA A 155 -0.36 -5.17 19.39
C ALA A 155 0.38 -5.32 20.71
N SER A 156 1.64 -4.88 20.76
CA SER A 156 2.39 -4.80 22.01
C SER A 156 1.69 -3.80 22.93
N SER A 157 1.47 -4.19 24.18
CA SER A 157 0.92 -3.35 25.25
C SER A 157 1.82 -2.17 25.61
#